data_AF-A0A194RRP4-F1
#
_entry.id   AF-A0A194RRP4-F1
#
_cell.length_a   1.000
_cell.length_b   1.000
_cell.length_c   1.000
_cell.angle_alpha   90.00
_cell.angle_beta   90.00
_cell.angle_gamma   90.00
#
_symmetry.space_group_name_H-M   'P 1'
#
loop_
_entity.id
_entity.type
_entity.pdbx_description
1 polymer ?
#
loop_
_entity_poly.entity_id
_entity_poly.type
_entity_poly.pdbx_seq_one_letter_code
_entity_poly.pdbx_strand_id
1 'polypeptide(L)'
;MSHIDCAVRGCNYNIFNKPRGVTFHPCPIRSDMRNKWLQILKTKCTVLDWNRSRICSKHFETKCFNIKGKLKDDAVPTLFSSAAHKHPVKQTQETSTSSRTTVDRVLNKLTQAELMSDIKNTLSKMKEPSNLETYMNDDYRCKPDTPTEAQLWILIKKQDHLNTRLMELVVQNKKHVELLQKNLEEARSSKKETEQSIETYKYIVKCLQEKLATLEEQIEILTTVESRKKKRLY
;
A
#
# COMPACT_ATOMS: atom_id res chain seq x y z
N MET A 1 -9.87 -25.31 -23.89
CA MET A 1 -10.56 -24.01 -24.08
C MET A 1 -10.19 -23.11 -22.91
N SER A 2 -9.55 -21.97 -23.15
CA SER A 2 -9.06 -21.09 -22.06
C SER A 2 -10.25 -20.43 -21.36
N HIS A 3 -10.43 -20.72 -20.06
CA HIS A 3 -11.38 -20.02 -19.22
C HIS A 3 -10.96 -18.54 -19.12
N ILE A 4 -11.77 -17.64 -19.71
CA ILE A 4 -11.55 -16.20 -19.61
C ILE A 4 -12.27 -15.72 -18.35
N ASP A 5 -11.51 -15.69 -17.26
CA ASP A 5 -11.93 -15.16 -15.97
C ASP A 5 -11.44 -13.73 -15.80
N CYS A 6 -12.15 -12.94 -14.99
CA CYS A 6 -11.67 -11.61 -14.62
C CYS A 6 -10.40 -11.73 -13.77
N ALA A 7 -9.33 -11.02 -14.14
CA ALA A 7 -8.05 -11.07 -13.41
C ALA A 7 -8.06 -10.38 -12.04
N VAL A 8 -9.14 -9.67 -11.69
CA VAL A 8 -9.27 -8.95 -10.41
C VAL A 8 -9.61 -9.92 -9.28
N ARG A 9 -8.81 -9.89 -8.21
CA ARG A 9 -8.99 -10.70 -7.00
C ARG A 9 -10.37 -10.44 -6.39
N GLY A 10 -11.13 -11.50 -6.12
CA GLY A 10 -12.48 -11.43 -5.58
C GLY A 10 -13.58 -11.17 -6.62
N CYS A 11 -13.23 -11.06 -7.91
CA CYS A 11 -14.20 -10.99 -8.99
C CYS A 11 -14.44 -12.39 -9.58
N ASN A 12 -15.61 -12.97 -9.30
CA ASN A 12 -15.95 -14.32 -9.76
C ASN A 12 -16.65 -14.33 -11.13
N TYR A 13 -16.55 -13.23 -11.89
CA TYR A 13 -17.13 -13.17 -13.24
C TYR A 13 -16.20 -13.80 -14.26
N ASN A 14 -16.77 -14.75 -14.97
CA ASN A 14 -16.17 -15.40 -16.14
C ASN A 14 -17.10 -15.29 -17.34
N ILE A 15 -16.65 -15.75 -18.50
CA ILE A 15 -17.44 -15.63 -19.73
C ILE A 15 -18.80 -16.36 -19.67
N PHE A 16 -18.92 -17.37 -18.80
CA PHE A 16 -20.11 -18.21 -18.63
C PHE A 16 -21.07 -17.69 -17.55
N ASN A 17 -20.56 -17.01 -16.51
CA ASN A 17 -21.31 -16.55 -15.34
C ASN A 17 -21.41 -15.01 -15.24
N LYS A 18 -21.27 -14.32 -16.37
CA LYS A 18 -21.37 -12.86 -16.42
C LYS A 18 -22.83 -12.41 -16.50
N PRO A 19 -23.24 -11.38 -15.73
CA PRO A 19 -24.52 -10.71 -15.92
C PRO A 19 -24.66 -10.17 -17.36
N ARG A 20 -25.90 -10.04 -17.85
CA ARG A 20 -26.18 -9.43 -19.16
C ARG A 20 -25.57 -8.03 -19.22
N GLY A 21 -24.86 -7.72 -20.31
CA GLY A 21 -24.18 -6.44 -20.52
C GLY A 21 -22.76 -6.31 -19.96
N VAL A 22 -22.22 -7.32 -19.26
CA VAL A 22 -20.80 -7.32 -18.85
C VAL A 22 -19.91 -7.80 -19.99
N THR A 23 -18.88 -7.03 -20.31
CA THR A 23 -17.88 -7.31 -21.35
C THR A 23 -16.50 -7.45 -20.73
N PHE A 24 -15.58 -8.15 -21.40
CA PHE A 24 -14.22 -8.39 -20.93
C PHE A 24 -13.23 -7.63 -21.81
N HIS A 25 -12.36 -6.83 -21.20
CA HIS A 25 -11.43 -5.94 -21.90
C HIS A 25 -9.98 -6.38 -21.69
N PRO A 26 -9.15 -6.39 -22.76
CA PRO A 26 -7.72 -6.66 -22.67
C PRO A 26 -6.99 -5.57 -21.89
N CYS A 27 -5.84 -5.93 -21.35
CA CYS A 27 -4.90 -4.95 -20.82
C CYS A 27 -4.36 -4.06 -21.94
N PRO A 28 -3.97 -2.80 -21.64
CA PRO A 28 -3.46 -1.87 -22.63
C PRO A 28 -2.14 -2.35 -23.25
N ILE A 29 -1.95 -2.04 -24.54
CA ILE A 29 -0.74 -2.37 -25.29
C ILE A 29 0.34 -1.30 -25.08
N ARG A 30 -0.06 -0.03 -24.97
CA ARG A 30 0.85 1.11 -24.79
C ARG A 30 1.53 1.08 -23.42
N SER A 31 2.84 1.33 -23.40
CA SER A 31 3.68 1.25 -22.20
C SER A 31 3.30 2.26 -21.11
N ASP A 32 2.90 3.47 -21.50
CA ASP A 32 2.41 4.52 -20.60
C ASP A 32 1.18 4.06 -19.79
N MET A 33 0.21 3.44 -20.47
CA MET A 33 -1.02 2.94 -19.86
C MET A 33 -0.80 1.65 -19.08
N ARG A 34 0.13 0.78 -19.50
CA ARG A 34 0.54 -0.38 -18.71
C ARG A 34 1.09 0.02 -17.35
N ASN A 35 1.93 1.05 -17.28
CA ASN A 35 2.46 1.53 -16.00
C ASN A 35 1.34 2.03 -15.07
N LYS A 36 0.37 2.78 -15.60
CA LYS A 36 -0.79 3.24 -14.82
C LYS A 36 -1.65 2.07 -14.33
N TRP A 37 -1.95 1.11 -15.20
CA TRP A 37 -2.69 -0.10 -14.83
C TRP A 37 -1.93 -0.96 -13.82
N LEU A 38 -0.61 -1.08 -13.96
CA LEU A 38 0.22 -1.86 -13.05
C LEU A 38 0.14 -1.31 -11.63
N GLN A 39 0.24 0.01 -11.45
CA GLN A 39 0.13 0.64 -10.12
C GLN A 39 -1.20 0.31 -9.44
N ILE A 40 -2.30 0.31 -10.21
CA ILE A 40 -3.64 0.03 -9.69
C ILE A 40 -3.82 -1.47 -9.42
N LEU A 41 -3.41 -2.32 -10.36
CA LEU A 41 -3.68 -3.76 -10.35
C LEU A 41 -2.70 -4.56 -9.50
N LYS A 42 -1.50 -4.04 -9.19
CA LYS A 42 -0.49 -4.72 -8.36
C LYS A 42 -1.04 -5.15 -7.00
N THR A 43 -1.97 -4.38 -6.42
CA THR A 43 -2.60 -4.70 -5.13
C THR A 43 -3.93 -5.45 -5.28
N LYS A 44 -4.46 -5.55 -6.51
CA LYS A 44 -5.84 -6.02 -6.78
C LYS A 44 -5.89 -7.31 -7.61
N CYS A 45 -4.79 -7.76 -8.20
CA CYS A 45 -4.69 -9.01 -8.95
C CYS A 45 -3.77 -10.00 -8.22
N THR A 46 -3.97 -11.31 -8.42
CA THR A 46 -3.05 -12.35 -7.92
C THR A 46 -1.92 -12.60 -8.92
N VAL A 47 -2.27 -12.82 -10.19
CA VAL A 47 -1.35 -12.98 -11.31
C VAL A 47 -1.93 -12.24 -12.51
N LEU A 48 -1.19 -11.26 -13.06
CA LEU A 48 -1.62 -10.47 -14.22
C LEU A 48 -0.72 -10.81 -15.41
N ASP A 49 -1.27 -11.49 -16.41
CA ASP A 49 -0.65 -11.70 -17.72
C ASP A 49 -1.18 -10.63 -18.68
N TRP A 50 -0.32 -9.69 -19.08
CA TRP A 50 -0.70 -8.56 -19.95
C TRP A 50 -1.33 -8.97 -21.28
N ASN A 51 -1.05 -10.17 -21.79
CA ASN A 51 -1.52 -10.63 -23.10
C ASN A 51 -2.83 -11.42 -22.96
N ARG A 52 -2.94 -12.20 -21.88
CA ARG A 52 -4.07 -13.14 -21.68
C ARG A 52 -5.11 -12.65 -20.69
N SER A 53 -4.70 -11.91 -19.67
CA SER A 53 -5.63 -11.38 -18.66
C SER A 53 -6.64 -10.42 -19.29
N ARG A 54 -7.86 -10.51 -18.76
CA ARG A 54 -8.97 -9.64 -19.11
C ARG A 54 -9.59 -9.10 -17.83
N ILE A 55 -10.09 -7.88 -17.89
CA ILE A 55 -10.82 -7.24 -16.80
C ILE A 55 -12.25 -6.98 -17.27
N CYS A 56 -13.24 -7.36 -16.46
CA CYS A 56 -14.63 -7.12 -16.83
C CYS A 56 -15.02 -5.64 -16.72
N SER A 57 -16.03 -5.23 -17.49
CA SER A 57 -16.48 -3.84 -17.58
C SER A 57 -16.96 -3.24 -16.25
N LYS A 58 -17.27 -4.07 -15.25
CA LYS A 58 -17.63 -3.63 -13.88
C LYS A 58 -16.50 -2.91 -13.16
N HIS A 59 -15.26 -3.08 -13.59
CA HIS A 59 -14.11 -2.42 -12.98
C HIS A 59 -13.80 -1.04 -13.55
N PHE A 60 -14.57 -0.59 -14.54
CA PHE A 60 -14.41 0.70 -15.20
C PHE A 60 -15.65 1.55 -15.01
N GLU A 61 -15.47 2.85 -14.85
CA GLU A 61 -16.58 3.79 -14.85
C GLU A 61 -17.23 3.85 -16.24
N THR A 62 -18.54 4.08 -16.29
CA THR A 62 -19.29 4.15 -17.56
C THR A 62 -18.73 5.20 -18.52
N LYS A 63 -18.13 6.28 -17.99
CA LYS A 63 -17.50 7.36 -18.78
C LYS A 63 -16.23 6.95 -19.53
N CYS A 64 -15.64 5.82 -19.14
CA CYS A 64 -14.46 5.24 -19.76
C CYS A 64 -14.80 4.46 -21.04
N PHE A 65 -16.08 4.31 -21.38
CA PHE A 65 -16.53 3.67 -22.60
C PHE A 65 -16.94 4.71 -23.65
N ASN A 66 -16.61 4.40 -24.90
CA ASN A 66 -17.10 5.15 -26.05
C ASN A 66 -18.53 4.71 -26.42
N ILE A 67 -19.19 5.47 -27.30
CA ILE A 67 -20.56 5.21 -27.80
C ILE A 67 -20.68 3.79 -28.40
N LYS A 68 -19.58 3.22 -28.90
CA LYS A 68 -19.50 1.86 -29.45
C LYS A 68 -19.27 0.75 -28.40
N GLY A 69 -19.32 1.06 -27.10
CA GLY A 69 -19.10 0.10 -26.00
C GLY A 69 -17.64 -0.38 -25.84
N LYS A 70 -16.70 0.24 -26.55
CA LYS A 70 -15.25 -0.02 -26.38
C LYS A 70 -14.67 0.88 -25.31
N LEU A 71 -13.72 0.34 -24.54
CA LEU A 71 -12.97 1.10 -23.54
C LEU A 71 -12.07 2.13 -24.26
N LYS A 72 -12.01 3.36 -23.74
CA LYS A 72 -11.12 4.42 -24.23
C LYS A 72 -9.66 4.05 -23.99
N ASP A 73 -8.77 4.60 -24.81
CA ASP A 73 -7.33 4.28 -24.76
C ASP A 73 -6.65 4.80 -23.48
N ASP A 74 -7.21 5.84 -22.85
CA ASP A 74 -6.75 6.45 -21.60
C ASP A 74 -7.48 5.93 -20.35
N ALA A 75 -8.40 4.98 -20.52
CA ALA A 75 -9.17 4.44 -19.42
C ALA A 75 -8.32 3.58 -18.48
N VAL A 76 -8.61 3.68 -17.18
CA VAL A 76 -8.03 2.83 -16.14
C VAL A 76 -9.14 2.20 -15.31
N PRO A 77 -8.95 0.99 -14.77
CA PRO A 77 -9.94 0.38 -13.89
C PRO A 77 -9.92 1.16 -12.55
N THR A 78 -11.04 1.75 -12.17
CA THR A 78 -11.17 2.52 -10.92
C THR A 78 -12.12 1.86 -9.92
N LEU A 79 -12.95 0.92 -10.37
CA LEU A 79 -14.01 0.31 -9.56
C LEU A 79 -13.59 -1.08 -9.07
N PHE A 80 -13.14 -1.18 -7.83
CA PHE A 80 -12.86 -2.47 -7.19
C PHE A 80 -13.86 -2.67 -6.07
N SER A 81 -14.96 -3.37 -6.37
CA SER A 81 -15.91 -3.75 -5.33
C SER A 81 -15.23 -4.80 -4.46
N SER A 82 -14.76 -4.41 -3.28
CA SER A 82 -14.69 -5.33 -2.17
C SER A 82 -16.09 -5.93 -2.01
N ALA A 83 -16.20 -7.24 -1.83
CA ALA A 83 -17.47 -7.86 -1.47
C ALA A 83 -17.82 -7.48 -0.02
N ALA A 84 -18.17 -6.21 0.18
CA ALA A 84 -18.94 -5.66 1.28
C ALA A 84 -19.40 -4.27 0.81
N HIS A 85 -20.71 -4.00 0.89
CA HIS A 85 -21.39 -2.76 0.52
C HIS A 85 -21.81 -2.65 -0.96
N LYS A 86 -22.97 -3.25 -1.26
CA LYS A 86 -23.84 -2.84 -2.37
C LYS A 86 -24.30 -1.40 -2.10
N HIS A 87 -23.92 -0.43 -2.91
CA HIS A 87 -24.77 0.70 -3.33
C HIS A 87 -24.15 1.37 -4.58
N PRO A 88 -24.95 1.72 -5.60
CA PRO A 88 -24.46 2.39 -6.80
C PRO A 88 -24.30 3.89 -6.53
N VAL A 89 -23.05 4.38 -6.45
CA VAL A 89 -22.73 5.80 -6.29
C VAL A 89 -22.61 6.45 -7.65
N LYS A 90 -23.53 7.38 -7.96
CA LYS A 90 -23.38 8.38 -9.04
C LYS A 90 -22.33 9.40 -8.58
N GLN A 91 -21.33 9.67 -9.41
CA GLN A 91 -20.37 10.77 -9.21
C GLN A 91 -21.08 12.11 -9.42
N THR A 92 -21.19 12.88 -8.34
CA THR A 92 -21.21 14.35 -8.37
C THR A 92 -20.04 14.81 -7.51
N GLN A 93 -19.26 15.76 -8.01
CA GLN A 93 -18.14 16.35 -7.30
C GLN A 93 -18.59 16.97 -5.97
N GLU A 94 -17.73 16.80 -4.96
CA GLU A 94 -17.66 17.61 -3.73
C GLU A 94 -18.92 17.69 -2.87
N THR A 95 -19.08 16.69 -2.00
CA THR A 95 -19.19 16.86 -0.54
C THR A 95 -19.28 15.48 0.09
N SER A 96 -18.35 15.16 0.97
CA SER A 96 -18.45 14.01 1.87
C SER A 96 -19.55 14.26 2.89
N THR A 97 -20.79 14.07 2.48
CA THR A 97 -21.87 13.70 3.38
C THR A 97 -22.31 12.29 2.97
N SER A 98 -21.61 11.30 3.56
CA SER A 98 -22.38 10.25 4.25
C SER A 98 -23.57 10.95 4.89
N SER A 99 -24.78 10.42 4.76
CA SER A 99 -25.94 10.90 5.49
C SER A 99 -25.58 10.88 6.98
N ARG A 100 -24.91 11.93 7.45
CA ARG A 100 -24.48 12.13 8.82
C ARG A 100 -25.80 12.31 9.51
N THR A 101 -26.21 11.24 10.16
CA THR A 101 -27.31 11.28 11.10
C THR A 101 -27.03 12.44 12.04
N THR A 102 -28.07 13.04 12.61
CA THR A 102 -27.88 14.08 13.63
C THR A 102 -26.89 13.61 14.70
N VAL A 103 -26.86 12.30 14.98
CA VAL A 103 -25.90 11.60 15.83
C VAL A 103 -24.45 11.76 15.35
N ASP A 104 -24.12 11.46 14.09
CA ASP A 104 -22.75 11.60 13.59
C ASP A 104 -22.23 13.04 13.69
N ARG A 105 -23.08 14.05 13.45
CA ARG A 105 -22.68 15.45 13.59
C ARG A 105 -22.40 15.83 15.03
N VAL A 106 -23.10 15.24 15.99
CA VAL A 106 -22.89 15.46 17.42
C VAL A 106 -21.63 14.72 17.88
N LEU A 107 -21.44 13.46 17.49
CA LEU A 107 -20.25 12.68 17.84
C LEU A 107 -18.96 13.34 17.32
N ASN A 108 -18.97 13.90 16.11
CA ASN A 108 -17.82 14.62 15.56
C ASN A 108 -17.47 15.92 16.28
N LYS A 109 -18.37 16.47 17.11
CA LYS A 109 -18.10 17.67 17.93
C LYS A 109 -17.46 17.32 19.27
N LEU A 110 -17.53 16.07 19.69
CA LEU A 110 -16.96 15.60 20.95
C LEU A 110 -15.50 15.20 20.74
N THR A 111 -14.67 15.54 21.71
CA THR A 111 -13.29 15.07 21.76
C THR A 111 -13.24 13.58 22.10
N GLN A 112 -12.11 12.94 21.76
CA GLN A 112 -11.88 11.53 22.10
C GLN A 112 -11.98 11.29 23.62
N ALA A 113 -11.47 12.20 24.45
CA ALA A 113 -11.50 12.07 25.90
C ALA A 113 -12.94 12.16 26.46
N GLU A 114 -13.75 13.08 25.94
CA GLU A 114 -15.17 13.21 26.31
C GLU A 114 -15.94 11.95 25.94
N LEU A 115 -15.75 11.43 24.73
CA LEU A 115 -16.40 10.19 24.28
C LEU A 115 -16.00 8.99 25.14
N MET A 116 -14.71 8.81 25.42
CA MET A 116 -14.25 7.71 26.26
C MET A 116 -14.78 7.80 27.70
N SER A 117 -14.83 9.01 28.25
CA SER A 117 -15.38 9.26 29.59
C SER A 117 -16.88 8.93 29.64
N ASP A 118 -17.65 9.39 28.66
CA ASP A 118 -19.09 9.15 28.58
C ASP A 118 -19.41 7.66 28.39
N ILE A 119 -18.70 6.97 27.49
CA ILE A 119 -18.81 5.53 27.28
C ILE A 119 -18.50 4.78 28.57
N LYS A 120 -17.41 5.12 29.27
CA LYS A 120 -17.02 4.48 30.52
C LYS A 120 -18.05 4.70 31.64
N ASN A 121 -18.56 5.92 31.75
CA ASN A 121 -19.59 6.29 32.73
C ASN A 121 -20.95 5.63 32.44
N THR A 122 -21.25 5.38 31.17
CA THR A 122 -22.47 4.68 30.76
C THR A 122 -22.32 3.17 30.98
N LEU A 123 -21.19 2.57 30.60
CA LEU A 123 -20.88 1.17 30.85
C LEU A 123 -20.89 0.81 32.33
N SER A 124 -20.38 1.69 33.20
CA SER A 124 -20.38 1.44 34.65
C SER A 124 -21.77 1.44 35.28
N LYS A 125 -22.75 2.08 34.62
CA LYS A 125 -24.15 2.11 35.05
C LYS A 125 -24.97 0.94 34.50
N MET A 126 -24.52 0.29 33.43
CA MET A 126 -25.16 -0.89 32.87
C MET A 126 -24.72 -2.14 33.63
N LYS A 127 -25.68 -2.94 34.14
CA LYS A 127 -25.38 -4.18 34.85
C LYS A 127 -25.34 -5.35 33.86
N GLU A 128 -24.28 -6.15 33.90
CA GLU A 128 -24.18 -7.37 33.09
C GLU A 128 -25.27 -8.37 33.49
N PRO A 129 -26.08 -8.88 32.52
CA PRO A 129 -27.07 -9.92 32.82
C PRO A 129 -26.36 -11.18 33.32
N SER A 130 -26.75 -11.68 34.50
CA SER A 130 -26.08 -12.82 35.16
C SER A 130 -26.18 -14.15 34.40
N ASN A 131 -27.03 -14.22 33.38
CA ASN A 131 -27.29 -15.38 32.52
C ASN A 131 -26.83 -15.18 31.07
N LEU A 132 -25.92 -14.23 30.81
CA LEU A 132 -25.48 -13.88 29.45
C LEU A 132 -24.85 -15.07 28.70
N GLU A 133 -24.10 -15.92 29.40
CA GLU A 133 -23.46 -17.12 28.85
C GLU A 133 -24.48 -18.16 28.35
N THR A 134 -25.64 -18.27 29.03
CA THR A 134 -26.71 -19.20 28.67
C THR A 134 -27.35 -18.89 27.31
N TYR A 135 -27.19 -17.65 26.83
CA TYR A 135 -27.74 -17.19 25.55
C TYR A 135 -26.79 -17.35 24.37
N MET A 136 -25.57 -17.84 24.60
CA MET A 136 -24.59 -18.14 23.56
C MET A 136 -24.62 -19.64 23.25
N ASN A 137 -24.58 -19.97 21.95
CA ASN A 137 -24.31 -21.34 21.50
C ASN A 137 -22.80 -21.60 21.47
N ASP A 138 -22.39 -22.85 21.35
CA ASP A 138 -20.98 -23.28 21.27
C ASP A 138 -20.20 -22.57 20.14
N ASP A 139 -20.88 -22.13 19.08
CA ASP A 139 -20.33 -21.31 17.99
C ASP A 139 -20.23 -19.80 18.32
N TYR A 140 -20.40 -19.40 19.59
CA TYR A 140 -20.46 -18.01 20.07
C TYR A 140 -21.53 -17.15 19.37
N ARG A 141 -22.56 -17.78 18.79
CA ARG A 141 -23.72 -17.11 18.19
C ARG A 141 -24.84 -16.97 19.23
N CYS A 142 -25.56 -15.86 19.19
CA CYS A 142 -26.74 -15.66 20.03
C CYS A 142 -27.81 -16.69 19.64
N LYS A 143 -28.50 -17.27 20.62
CA LYS A 143 -29.70 -18.08 20.39
C LYS A 143 -30.80 -17.21 19.76
N PRO A 144 -31.68 -17.78 18.92
CA PRO A 144 -32.79 -17.03 18.33
C PRO A 144 -33.75 -16.48 19.39
N ASP A 145 -33.87 -17.15 20.54
CA ASP A 145 -34.73 -16.75 21.67
C ASP A 145 -34.06 -15.78 22.66
N THR A 146 -32.86 -15.28 22.34
CA THR A 146 -32.13 -14.36 23.22
C THR A 146 -32.83 -12.99 23.30
N PRO A 147 -33.13 -12.46 24.49
CA PRO A 147 -33.68 -11.12 24.64
C PRO A 147 -32.80 -10.05 24.00
N THR A 148 -33.39 -9.01 23.41
CA THR A 148 -32.67 -7.92 22.72
C THR A 148 -31.58 -7.31 23.58
N GLU A 149 -31.82 -7.14 24.89
CA GLU A 149 -30.85 -6.61 25.84
C GLU A 149 -29.58 -7.49 25.93
N ALA A 150 -29.74 -8.80 26.00
CA ALA A 150 -28.64 -9.75 25.99
C ALA A 150 -27.89 -9.75 24.64
N GLN A 151 -28.61 -9.60 23.51
CA GLN A 151 -27.98 -9.49 22.19
C GLN A 151 -27.10 -8.23 22.08
N LEU A 152 -27.58 -7.09 22.57
CA LEU A 152 -26.83 -5.83 22.59
C LEU A 152 -25.58 -5.96 23.47
N TRP A 153 -25.68 -6.60 24.63
CA TRP A 153 -24.56 -6.84 25.53
C TRP A 153 -23.49 -7.75 24.91
N ILE A 154 -23.89 -8.83 24.24
CA ILE A 154 -22.98 -9.70 23.48
C ILE A 154 -22.29 -8.93 22.35
N LEU A 155 -23.02 -8.05 21.66
CA LEU A 155 -22.45 -7.20 20.61
C LEU A 155 -21.40 -6.22 21.17
N ILE A 156 -21.68 -5.61 22.32
CA ILE A 156 -20.72 -4.74 23.02
C ILE A 156 -19.44 -5.51 23.37
N LYS A 157 -19.55 -6.71 23.96
CA LYS A 157 -18.39 -7.56 24.29
C LYS A 157 -17.57 -7.97 23.07
N LYS A 158 -18.25 -8.33 21.97
CA LYS A 158 -17.57 -8.65 20.70
C LYS A 158 -16.84 -7.43 20.12
N GLN A 159 -17.48 -6.26 20.16
CA GLN A 159 -16.89 -5.02 19.67
C GLN A 159 -15.68 -4.61 20.53
N ASP A 160 -15.78 -4.74 21.85
CA ASP A 160 -14.68 -4.48 22.78
C ASP A 160 -13.48 -5.39 22.52
N HIS A 161 -13.72 -6.70 22.37
CA HIS A 161 -12.68 -7.67 22.03
C HIS A 161 -11.99 -7.35 20.69
N LEU A 162 -12.76 -6.97 19.66
CA LEU A 162 -12.21 -6.54 18.37
C LEU A 162 -11.39 -5.25 18.49
N ASN A 163 -11.86 -4.28 19.28
CA ASN A 163 -11.15 -3.03 19.53
C ASN A 163 -9.81 -3.29 20.23
N THR A 164 -9.77 -4.18 21.24
CA THR A 164 -8.53 -4.58 21.91
C THR A 164 -7.54 -5.22 20.93
N ARG A 165 -8.00 -6.18 20.12
CA ARG A 165 -7.14 -6.82 19.11
C ARG A 165 -6.63 -5.82 18.06
N LEU A 166 -7.47 -4.87 17.65
CA LEU A 166 -7.06 -3.80 16.72
C LEU A 166 -6.01 -2.89 17.37
N MET A 167 -6.20 -2.52 18.63
CA MET A 167 -5.24 -1.71 19.38
C MET A 167 -3.88 -2.42 19.49
N GLU A 168 -3.87 -3.71 19.80
CA GLU A 168 -2.64 -4.53 19.83
C GLU A 168 -1.92 -4.53 18.48
N LEU A 169 -2.66 -4.72 17.38
CA LEU A 169 -2.10 -4.66 16.01
C LEU A 169 -1.53 -3.28 15.69
N VAL A 170 -2.22 -2.21 16.09
CA VAL A 170 -1.74 -0.82 15.90
C VAL A 170 -0.44 -0.60 16.68
N VAL A 171 -0.36 -1.06 17.93
CA VAL A 171 0.85 -0.96 18.75
C VAL A 171 2.00 -1.76 18.15
N GLN A 172 1.74 -2.99 17.68
CA GLN A 172 2.76 -3.80 17.00
C GLN A 172 3.25 -3.12 15.72
N ASN A 173 2.35 -2.62 14.87
CA ASN A 173 2.70 -1.91 13.65
C ASN A 173 3.52 -0.65 13.93
N LYS A 174 3.17 0.10 15.00
CA LYS A 174 3.96 1.27 15.43
C LYS A 174 5.40 0.88 15.77
N LYS A 175 5.60 -0.20 16.54
CA LYS A 175 6.94 -0.71 16.87
C LYS A 175 7.73 -1.11 15.62
N HIS A 176 7.09 -1.74 14.64
CA HIS A 176 7.73 -2.08 13.37
C HIS A 176 8.18 -0.84 12.60
N VAL A 177 7.35 0.22 12.56
CA VAL A 177 7.71 1.48 11.91
C VAL A 177 8.89 2.15 12.61
N GLU A 178 8.90 2.19 13.94
CA GLU A 178 10.01 2.76 14.73
C GLU A 178 11.33 2.00 14.47
N LEU A 179 11.28 0.67 14.38
CA LEU A 179 12.47 -0.13 14.03
C LEU A 179 12.97 0.17 12.62
N LEU A 180 12.06 0.27 11.64
CA LEU A 180 12.42 0.62 10.25
C LEU A 180 13.04 2.02 10.16
N GLN A 181 12.52 2.98 10.93
CA GLN A 181 13.09 4.32 11.01
C GLN A 181 14.51 4.29 11.59
N LYS A 182 14.73 3.54 12.67
CA LYS A 182 16.07 3.38 13.26
C LYS A 182 17.06 2.78 12.27
N ASN A 183 16.69 1.69 11.60
CA ASN A 183 17.54 1.06 10.57
C ASN A 183 17.86 2.01 9.41
N LEU A 184 16.90 2.85 9.00
CA LEU A 184 17.13 3.85 7.96
C LEU A 184 18.15 4.90 8.40
N GLU A 185 18.08 5.38 9.64
CA GLU A 185 19.04 6.35 10.18
C GLU A 185 20.44 5.74 10.34
N GLU A 186 20.55 4.49 10.79
CA GLU A 186 21.82 3.75 10.84
C GLU A 186 22.43 3.59 9.44
N ALA A 187 21.63 3.20 8.44
CA ALA A 187 22.08 3.11 7.06
C ALA A 187 22.52 4.48 6.49
N ARG A 188 21.83 5.57 6.87
CA ARG A 188 22.22 6.93 6.50
C ARG A 188 23.55 7.34 7.13
N SER A 189 23.79 7.01 8.40
CA SER A 189 25.07 7.28 9.06
C SER A 189 26.21 6.52 8.39
N SER A 190 26.05 5.20 8.21
CA SER A 190 27.04 4.37 7.53
C SER A 190 27.33 4.88 6.12
N LYS A 191 26.30 5.28 5.38
CA LYS A 191 26.49 5.89 4.06
C LYS A 191 27.37 7.15 4.12
N LYS A 192 27.12 8.07 5.06
CA LYS A 192 27.94 9.28 5.23
C LYS A 192 29.40 8.96 5.54
N GLU A 193 29.66 7.98 6.40
CA GLU A 193 31.01 7.52 6.73
C GLU A 193 31.72 6.95 5.49
N THR A 194 31.01 6.15 4.69
CA THR A 194 31.57 5.63 3.43
C THR A 194 31.84 6.75 2.41
N GLU A 195 30.97 7.75 2.30
CA GLU A 195 31.17 8.91 1.42
C GLU A 195 32.41 9.73 1.85
N GLN A 196 32.58 9.94 3.15
CA GLN A 196 33.75 10.63 3.70
C GLN A 196 35.05 9.82 3.47
N SER A 197 34.97 8.50 3.61
CA SER A 197 36.09 7.60 3.32
C SER A 197 36.47 7.66 1.84
N ILE A 198 35.47 7.63 0.94
CA ILE A 198 35.68 7.77 -0.51
C ILE A 198 36.37 9.10 -0.82
N GLU A 199 35.93 10.21 -0.21
CA GLU A 199 36.55 11.52 -0.45
C GLU A 199 38.02 11.57 0.02
N THR A 200 38.29 10.94 1.16
CA THR A 200 39.66 10.79 1.68
C THR A 200 40.52 9.97 0.71
N TYR A 201 40.00 8.86 0.18
CA TYR A 201 40.73 8.06 -0.80
C TYR A 201 40.96 8.80 -2.12
N LYS A 202 40.00 9.58 -2.61
CA LYS A 202 40.19 10.43 -3.80
C LYS A 202 41.33 11.41 -3.62
N TYR A 203 41.41 12.05 -2.45
CA TYR A 203 42.50 12.96 -2.13
C TYR A 203 43.86 12.23 -2.14
N ILE A 204 43.95 11.06 -1.50
CA ILE A 204 45.19 10.26 -1.50
C ILE A 204 45.59 9.88 -2.92
N VAL A 205 44.65 9.41 -3.74
CA VAL A 205 44.91 9.06 -5.15
C VAL A 205 45.45 10.26 -5.92
N LYS A 206 44.88 11.45 -5.73
CA LYS A 206 45.38 12.68 -6.37
C LYS A 206 46.82 12.99 -5.97
N CYS A 207 47.16 12.92 -4.68
CA CYS A 207 48.53 13.12 -4.23
C CYS A 207 49.50 12.08 -4.80
N LEU A 208 49.07 10.82 -4.94
CA LEU A 208 49.89 9.78 -5.54
C LEU A 208 50.08 10.01 -7.05
N GLN A 209 49.06 10.46 -7.76
CA GLN A 209 49.14 10.82 -9.19
C GLN A 209 50.11 11.98 -9.42
N GLU A 210 50.08 13.02 -8.59
CA GLU A 210 51.03 14.13 -8.66
C GLU A 210 52.48 13.66 -8.44
N LYS A 211 52.71 12.81 -7.43
CA LYS A 211 54.04 12.22 -7.19
C LYS A 211 54.51 11.35 -8.36
N LEU A 212 53.62 10.55 -8.93
CA LEU A 212 53.94 9.70 -10.09
C LEU A 212 54.37 10.57 -11.29
N ALA A 213 53.64 11.65 -11.57
CA ALA A 213 53.99 12.57 -12.66
C ALA A 213 55.38 13.22 -12.47
N THR A 214 55.71 13.63 -11.24
CA THR A 214 57.06 14.16 -10.93
C THR A 214 58.15 13.10 -11.12
N LEU A 215 57.90 11.84 -10.74
CA LEU A 215 58.85 10.76 -10.96
C LEU A 215 59.06 10.46 -12.45
N GLU A 216 57.99 10.47 -13.24
CA GLU A 216 58.05 10.29 -14.69
C GLU A 216 58.91 11.38 -15.35
N GLU A 217 58.72 12.65 -14.96
CA GLU A 217 59.53 13.77 -15.44
C GLU A 217 61.02 13.60 -15.06
N GLN A 218 61.31 13.19 -13.82
CA GLN A 218 62.68 12.92 -13.38
C GLN A 218 63.33 11.79 -14.20
N ILE A 219 62.60 10.71 -14.49
CA ILE A 219 63.08 9.60 -15.32
C ILE A 219 63.39 10.09 -16.74
N GLU A 220 62.54 10.93 -17.33
CA GLU A 220 62.77 11.49 -18.66
C GLU A 220 64.04 12.36 -18.72
N ILE A 221 64.25 13.21 -17.72
CA ILE A 221 65.47 14.03 -17.57
C ILE A 221 66.71 13.14 -17.44
N LEU A 222 66.67 12.12 -16.57
CA LEU A 222 67.80 11.21 -16.39
C LEU A 222 68.13 10.44 -17.67
N THR A 223 67.10 9.97 -18.38
CA THR A 223 67.23 9.24 -19.65
C THR A 223 67.88 10.11 -20.74
N THR A 224 67.48 11.39 -20.82
CA THR A 224 68.10 12.34 -21.77
C THR A 224 69.54 12.69 -21.41
N VAL A 225 69.86 12.88 -20.12
CA VAL A 225 71.24 13.11 -19.65
C VAL A 225 72.14 11.91 -19.97
N GLU A 226 71.68 10.69 -19.70
CA GLU A 226 72.44 9.47 -19.98
C GLU A 226 72.72 9.31 -21.48
N SER A 227 71.72 9.58 -22.32
CA SER A 227 71.85 9.56 -23.78
C SER A 227 72.89 10.56 -24.29
N ARG A 228 72.92 11.78 -23.71
CA ARG A 228 73.93 12.80 -24.05
C ARG A 228 75.34 12.39 -23.59
N LYS A 229 75.47 11.76 -22.42
CA LYS A 229 76.76 11.22 -21.96
C LYS A 229 77.29 10.14 -22.90
N LYS A 230 76.44 9.19 -23.31
CA LYS A 230 76.81 8.14 -24.29
C LYS A 230 77.31 8.76 -25.60
N LYS A 231 76.63 9.78 -26.14
CA LYS A 231 77.07 10.50 -27.36
C LYS A 231 78.40 11.25 -27.24
N ARG A 232 78.90 11.55 -26.04
CA ARG A 232 80.21 12.22 -25.85
C ARG A 232 81.39 11.25 -25.70
N LEU A 233 81.10 9.96 -25.49
CA LEU A 233 82.08 8.89 -25.27
C LEU A 233 82.42 8.12 -26.56
N TYR A 234 81.73 8.41 -27.67
CA TYR A 234 81.99 7.93 -29.03
C TYR A 234 82.25 9.12 -29.94
#